data_AF-A0AAD8AHW2-F1
#
_entry.id   AF-A0AAD8AHW2-F1
#
_cell.length_a   1.000
_cell.length_b   1.000
_cell.length_c   1.000
_cell.angle_alpha   90.00
_cell.angle_beta   90.00
_cell.angle_gamma   90.00
#
_symmetry.space_group_name_H-M   'P 1'
#
loop_
_entity.id
_entity.type
_entity.pdbx_description
1 polymer ?
#
loop_
_entity_poly.entity_id
_entity_poly.type
_entity_poly.pdbx_seq_one_letter_code
_entity_poly.pdbx_strand_id
1 'polypeptide(L)'
;PGACIIDVGITRIHDKQTGKSKLVGDVDFDSVSEVAGYITPVPGGVGPMTVAMLMRNTLIAAKKSVVYNVLEPGAVVHKEASQLRP
;
A
#
# COMPACT_ATOMS: atom_id res chain seq x y z
N PRO A 1 2.85 17.02 -18.82
CA PRO A 1 1.75 16.16 -19.32
C PRO A 1 2.21 14.70 -19.42
N GLY A 2 1.33 13.73 -19.17
CA GLY A 2 1.64 12.30 -19.25
C GLY A 2 2.27 11.66 -17.99
N ALA A 3 2.26 12.34 -16.85
CA ALA A 3 2.81 11.81 -15.60
C ALA A 3 1.98 10.63 -15.06
N CYS A 4 2.62 9.74 -14.29
CA CYS A 4 1.94 8.73 -13.49
C CYS A 4 1.78 9.26 -12.07
N ILE A 5 0.53 9.39 -11.61
CA ILE A 5 0.19 9.93 -10.29
C ILE A 5 -0.37 8.82 -9.40
N ILE A 6 0.27 8.65 -8.25
CA ILE A 6 -0.15 7.73 -7.20
C ILE A 6 -0.63 8.55 -6.01
N ASP A 7 -1.94 8.63 -5.84
CA ASP A 7 -2.61 9.32 -4.75
C ASP A 7 -2.74 8.38 -3.55
N VAL A 8 -1.84 8.57 -2.59
CA VAL A 8 -1.82 7.86 -1.30
C VAL A 8 -2.73 8.53 -0.25
N GLY A 9 -3.26 9.70 -0.56
CA GLY A 9 -4.04 10.53 0.35
C GLY A 9 -5.32 9.83 0.79
N ILE A 10 -5.61 9.89 2.09
CA ILE A 10 -6.86 9.42 2.67
C ILE A 10 -7.33 10.47 3.67
N THR A 11 -8.22 11.33 3.22
CA THR A 11 -8.89 12.30 4.08
C THR A 11 -10.39 12.01 4.11
N ARG A 12 -10.97 11.97 5.32
CA ARG A 12 -12.41 11.82 5.51
C ARG A 12 -13.04 13.20 5.60
N ILE A 13 -13.98 13.48 4.71
CA ILE A 13 -14.75 14.72 4.71
C ILE A 13 -16.23 14.42 4.92
N HIS A 14 -16.95 15.39 5.48
CA HIS A 14 -18.40 15.33 5.60
C HIS A 14 -19.04 15.88 4.32
N ASP A 15 -19.78 15.04 3.61
CA ASP A 15 -20.57 15.46 2.46
C ASP A 15 -21.85 16.16 2.93
N LYS A 16 -21.95 17.47 2.67
CA LYS A 16 -23.08 18.28 3.07
C LYS A 16 -24.37 17.96 2.30
N GLN A 17 -24.28 17.38 1.11
CA GLN A 17 -25.45 17.03 0.29
C GLN A 17 -26.05 15.70 0.71
N THR A 18 -25.19 14.70 0.97
CA THR A 18 -25.65 13.35 1.32
C THR A 18 -25.71 13.10 2.83
N GLY A 19 -25.11 13.98 3.64
CA GLY A 19 -24.98 13.81 5.09
C GLY A 19 -24.03 12.67 5.50
N LYS A 20 -23.31 12.08 4.54
CA LYS A 20 -22.43 10.93 4.76
C LYS A 20 -20.97 11.34 4.74
N SER A 21 -20.10 10.50 5.30
CA SER A 21 -18.66 10.67 5.12
C SER A 21 -18.24 10.21 3.73
N LYS A 22 -17.40 11.01 3.05
CA LYS A 22 -16.70 10.65 1.82
C LYS A 22 -15.20 10.57 2.08
N LEU A 23 -14.52 9.67 1.37
CA LEU A 23 -13.06 9.65 1.30
C LEU A 23 -12.59 10.44 0.08
N VAL A 24 -11.60 11.29 0.27
CA VAL A 24 -10.93 12.07 -0.77
C VAL A 24 -9.42 11.92 -0.65
N GLY A 25 -8.74 11.99 -1.78
CA GLY A 25 -7.28 11.92 -1.87
C GLY A 25 -6.62 13.29 -1.78
N ASP A 26 -5.31 13.32 -1.97
CA ASP A 26 -4.52 14.56 -1.93
C ASP A 26 -4.56 15.29 -3.28
N VAL A 27 -5.03 14.62 -4.33
CA VAL A 27 -5.06 15.13 -5.70
C VAL A 27 -6.48 15.54 -6.11
N ASP A 28 -6.58 16.68 -6.79
CA ASP A 28 -7.80 17.03 -7.52
C ASP A 28 -7.94 16.13 -8.76
N PHE A 29 -8.67 15.03 -8.59
CA PHE A 29 -8.75 13.96 -9.59
C PHE A 29 -9.30 14.46 -10.93
N ASP A 30 -10.34 15.30 -10.91
CA ASP A 30 -11.07 15.69 -12.12
C ASP A 30 -10.16 16.48 -13.06
N SER A 31 -9.51 17.54 -12.57
CA SER A 31 -8.61 18.36 -13.38
C SER A 31 -7.32 17.66 -13.78
N VAL A 32 -6.77 16.82 -12.89
CA VAL A 32 -5.48 16.15 -13.13
C VAL A 32 -5.63 14.95 -14.07
N SER A 33 -6.79 14.29 -14.09
CA SER A 33 -7.07 13.15 -14.98
C SER A 33 -6.97 13.49 -16.46
N GLU A 34 -7.20 14.74 -16.85
CA GLU A 34 -7.11 15.20 -18.23
C GLU A 34 -5.67 15.35 -18.73
N VAL A 35 -4.70 15.52 -17.81
CA VAL A 35 -3.30 15.81 -18.12
C VAL A 35 -2.37 14.63 -17.79
N ALA A 36 -2.73 13.82 -16.80
CA ALA A 36 -1.96 12.66 -16.37
C ALA A 36 -2.07 11.51 -17.39
N GLY A 37 -0.99 10.73 -17.53
CA GLY A 37 -1.03 9.48 -18.31
C GLY A 37 -1.65 8.33 -17.51
N TYR A 38 -1.46 8.34 -16.19
CA TYR A 38 -2.06 7.41 -15.24
C TYR A 38 -2.35 8.13 -13.93
N ILE A 39 -3.47 7.80 -13.28
CA ILE A 39 -3.85 8.36 -11.99
C ILE A 39 -4.61 7.32 -11.16
N THR A 40 -4.34 7.24 -9.86
CA THR A 40 -5.09 6.35 -8.96
C THR A 40 -6.26 7.10 -8.33
N PRO A 41 -7.50 6.55 -8.34
CA PRO A 41 -8.64 7.21 -7.71
C PRO A 41 -8.62 7.05 -6.19
N VAL A 42 -9.24 8.01 -5.49
CA VAL A 42 -9.58 7.86 -4.08
C VAL A 42 -11.09 8.10 -3.92
N PRO A 43 -11.85 7.10 -3.43
CA PRO A 43 -11.42 5.76 -2.99
C PRO A 43 -11.09 4.81 -4.16
N GLY A 44 -10.45 3.67 -3.84
CA GLY A 44 -10.30 2.53 -4.76
C GLY A 44 -8.91 2.33 -5.36
N GLY A 45 -7.99 3.29 -5.20
CA GLY A 45 -6.61 3.21 -5.68
C GLY A 45 -5.67 2.50 -4.71
N VAL A 46 -4.91 3.26 -3.92
CA VAL A 46 -3.79 2.73 -3.11
C VAL A 46 -4.26 1.84 -1.96
N GLY A 47 -5.41 2.15 -1.33
CA GLY A 47 -5.91 1.42 -0.14
C GLY A 47 -5.99 -0.10 -0.31
N PRO A 48 -6.69 -0.64 -1.32
CA PRO A 48 -6.74 -2.07 -1.59
C PRO A 48 -5.36 -2.71 -1.81
N MET A 49 -4.45 -1.99 -2.49
CA MET A 49 -3.08 -2.46 -2.72
C MET A 49 -2.27 -2.57 -1.43
N THR A 50 -2.46 -1.66 -0.47
CA THR A 50 -1.79 -1.73 0.83
C THR A 50 -2.11 -3.03 1.56
N VAL A 51 -3.38 -3.45 1.57
CA VAL A 51 -3.80 -4.72 2.19
C VAL A 51 -3.20 -5.91 1.46
N ALA A 52 -3.26 -5.91 0.12
CA ALA A 52 -2.68 -6.99 -0.68
C ALA A 52 -1.17 -7.13 -0.45
N MET A 53 -0.45 -6.00 -0.36
CA MET A 53 0.99 -6.00 -0.14
C MET A 53 1.36 -6.43 1.28
N LEU A 54 0.56 -6.09 2.30
CA LEU A 54 0.73 -6.66 3.63
C LEU A 54 0.66 -8.19 3.58
N MET A 55 -0.39 -8.74 2.96
CA MET A 55 -0.56 -10.20 2.85
C MET A 55 0.59 -10.86 2.07
N ARG A 56 1.04 -10.24 0.98
CA ARG A 56 2.20 -10.70 0.22
C ARG A 56 3.46 -10.72 1.09
N ASN A 57 3.73 -9.64 1.82
CA ASN A 57 4.90 -9.52 2.68
C ASN A 57 4.85 -10.55 3.82
N THR A 58 3.68 -10.76 4.43
CA THR A 58 3.46 -11.81 5.44
C THR A 58 3.73 -13.20 4.87
N LEU A 59 3.25 -13.51 3.66
CA LEU A 59 3.51 -14.80 3.01
C LEU A 59 5.00 -15.01 2.74
N ILE A 60 5.69 -13.97 2.26
CA ILE A 60 7.14 -14.04 2.02
C ILE A 60 7.90 -14.28 3.32
N ALA A 61 7.53 -13.58 4.40
CA ALA A 61 8.12 -13.77 5.71
C ALA A 61 7.90 -15.19 6.24
N ALA A 62 6.66 -15.71 6.15
CA ALA A 62 6.34 -17.07 6.57
C ALA A 62 7.14 -18.12 5.78
N LYS A 63 7.24 -17.99 4.45
CA LYS A 63 8.06 -18.88 3.62
C LYS A 63 9.53 -18.86 4.03
N LYS A 64 10.09 -17.66 4.29
CA LYS A 64 11.47 -17.52 4.78
C LYS A 64 11.65 -18.22 6.12
N SER A 65 10.77 -17.97 7.10
CA SER A 65 10.84 -18.59 8.42
C SER A 65 10.76 -20.12 8.37
N VAL A 66 9.93 -20.68 7.49
CA VAL A 66 9.85 -22.15 7.30
C VAL A 66 11.13 -22.71 6.71
N VAL A 67 11.71 -22.06 5.69
CA VAL A 67 12.98 -22.50 5.09
C VAL A 67 14.11 -22.48 6.13
N TYR A 68 14.19 -21.46 6.98
CA TYR A 68 15.17 -21.42 8.07
C TYR A 68 14.96 -22.55 9.10
N ASN A 69 13.71 -22.88 9.46
CA ASN A 69 13.43 -23.97 10.39
C ASN A 69 13.77 -25.37 9.85
N VAL A 70 13.73 -25.57 8.53
CA VAL A 70 14.08 -26.84 7.89
C VAL A 70 15.60 -27.00 7.75
N LEU A 71 16.32 -25.91 7.46
CA LEU A 71 17.77 -25.94 7.27
C LEU A 71 18.53 -25.89 8.60
N GLU A 72 18.02 -25.16 9.60
CA GLU A 72 18.63 -25.07 10.94
C GLU A 72 17.57 -25.15 12.05
N PRO A 73 17.13 -26.38 12.41
CA PRO A 73 16.14 -26.58 13.46
C PRO A 73 16.66 -26.07 14.81
N GLY A 74 16.03 -25.03 15.37
CA GLY A 74 16.34 -24.48 16.69
C GLY A 74 17.17 -23.20 16.73
N ALA A 75 17.54 -22.62 15.58
CA ALA A 75 18.19 -21.31 15.54
C ALA A 75 17.18 -20.19 15.88
N VAL A 76 17.23 -19.69 17.11
CA VAL A 76 16.46 -18.51 17.54
C VAL A 76 16.92 -17.30 16.72
N VAL A 77 15.97 -16.64 16.06
CA VAL A 77 16.22 -15.52 15.15
C VAL A 77 16.67 -14.29 15.95
N HIS A 78 17.97 -14.15 16.13
CA HIS A 78 18.62 -12.85 16.36
C HIS A 78 19.51 -12.54 15.17
N LYS A 79 18.91 -12.16 14.04
CA LYS A 79 19.65 -11.40 13.02
C LYS A 79 19.25 -9.95 13.13
N GLU A 80 20.22 -9.10 13.44
CA GLU A 80 20.03 -7.65 13.39
C GLU A 80 19.54 -7.23 12.00
N ALA A 81 18.62 -6.26 11.98
CA ALA A 81 18.01 -5.71 10.77
C ALA A 81 19.03 -5.18 9.74
N SER A 82 20.29 -5.00 10.13
CA SER A 82 21.42 -4.56 9.30
C SER A 82 21.85 -5.58 8.22
N GLN A 83 21.50 -6.87 8.36
CA GLN A 83 21.92 -7.93 7.44
C GLN A 83 20.86 -8.31 6.38
N LEU A 84 19.66 -7.76 6.47
CA LEU A 84 18.62 -7.88 5.44
C LEU A 84 18.75 -6.70 4.47
N ARG A 85 19.71 -6.78 3.53
CA ARG A 85 19.70 -5.91 2.34
C ARG A 85 18.75 -6.51 1.28
N PRO A 86 18.15 -5.67 0.42
CA PRO A 86 17.08 -6.08 -0.50
C PRO A 86 17.47 -7.21 -1.45
#